data_AF-A0A916M4I5-F1
#
_entry.id   AF-A0A916M4I5-F1
#
_cell.length_a   1.000
_cell.length_b   1.000
_cell.length_c   1.000
_cell.angle_alpha   90.00
_cell.angle_beta   90.00
_cell.angle_gamma   90.00
#
_symmetry.space_group_name_H-M   'P 1'
#
loop_
_entity.id
_entity.type
_entity.pdbx_description
1 polymer ?
#
loop_
_entity_poly.entity_id
_entity_poly.type
_entity_poly.pdbx_seq_one_letter_code
_entity_poly.pdbx_strand_id
1 'polypeptide(L)'
;MPILDCQIHQRFGRFLLDVKFASEGPVLGIFGPSGSGKSTILHAIAGLTTPSVADISVLTRTVCRRPGGTFVAPENRGIGYVTQDAL
;
A
#
# COMPACT_ATOMS: atom_id res chain seq x y z
N MET A 1 7.44 -10.57 13.49
CA MET A 1 6.84 -10.70 12.13
C MET A 1 6.04 -9.44 11.92
N PRO A 2 6.27 -8.70 10.81
CA PRO A 2 5.63 -7.41 10.61
C PRO A 2 4.12 -7.54 10.43
N ILE A 3 3.39 -6.57 10.97
CA ILE A 3 1.97 -6.36 10.71
C ILE A 3 1.78 -5.88 9.27
N LEU A 4 2.73 -5.12 8.74
CA LEU A 4 2.73 -4.61 7.38
C LEU A 4 4.15 -4.67 6.81
N ASP A 5 4.31 -5.30 5.65
CA ASP A 5 5.51 -5.21 4.80
C ASP A 5 5.06 -4.70 3.43
N CYS A 6 5.71 -3.64 2.96
CA CYS A 6 5.27 -2.90 1.79
C CYS A 6 6.47 -2.45 0.96
N GLN A 7 6.53 -2.95 -0.27
CA GLN A 7 7.38 -2.45 -1.33
C GLN A 7 6.50 -2.03 -2.51
N ILE A 8 6.68 -0.80 -2.99
CA ILE A 8 5.97 -0.27 -4.15
C ILE A 8 6.97 0.47 -5.02
N HIS A 9 6.94 0.16 -6.32
CA HIS A 9 7.67 0.91 -7.34
C HIS A 9 6.71 1.25 -8.48
N GLN A 10 6.39 2.54 -8.62
CA GLN A 10 5.40 3.02 -9.58
C GLN A 10 5.75 4.41 -10.11
N ARG A 11 5.73 4.56 -11.43
CA ARG A 11 5.91 5.85 -12.10
C ARG A 11 4.57 6.50 -12.45
N PHE A 12 4.45 7.80 -12.18
CA PHE A 12 3.34 8.67 -12.53
C PHE A 12 3.90 9.90 -13.29
N GLY A 13 4.06 9.77 -14.60
CA GLY A 13 4.76 10.79 -15.39
C GLY A 13 6.18 11.03 -14.87
N ARG A 14 6.45 12.24 -14.36
CA ARG A 14 7.76 12.62 -13.79
C ARG A 14 7.95 12.17 -12.34
N PHE A 15 6.88 11.83 -11.63
CA PHE A 15 6.94 11.36 -10.25
C PHE A 15 7.23 9.86 -10.21
N LEU A 16 8.18 9.45 -9.37
CA LEU A 16 8.47 8.05 -9.08
C LEU A 16 8.17 7.78 -7.60
N LEU A 17 7.19 6.92 -7.34
CA LEU A 17 6.97 6.35 -6.02
C LEU A 17 7.84 5.10 -5.89
N ASP A 18 8.89 5.19 -5.10
CA ASP A 18 9.80 4.08 -4.81
C ASP A 18 9.95 3.97 -3.29
N VAL A 19 9.25 3.03 -2.69
CA VAL A 19 9.17 2.88 -1.24
C VAL A 19 9.34 1.43 -0.84
N LYS A 20 10.06 1.21 0.25
CA LYS A 20 10.18 -0.07 0.92
C LYS A 20 10.21 0.15 2.43
N PHE A 21 9.25 -0.41 3.14
CA PHE A 21 9.17 -0.33 4.60
C PHE A 21 8.44 -1.54 5.19
N ALA A 22 8.73 -1.84 6.44
CA ALA A 22 8.01 -2.81 7.23
C ALA A 22 7.72 -2.22 8.62
N SER A 23 6.59 -2.61 9.22
CA SER A 23 6.20 -2.19 10.57
C SER A 23 5.69 -3.37 11.37
N GLU A 24 6.22 -3.53 12.57
CA GLU A 24 5.67 -4.41 13.61
C GLU A 24 4.79 -3.65 14.61
N GLY A 25 4.75 -2.31 14.51
CA GLY A 25 4.03 -1.46 15.45
C GLY A 25 2.52 -1.43 15.18
N PRO A 26 1.69 -1.34 16.23
CA PRO A 26 0.24 -1.29 16.10
C PRO A 26 -0.26 0.01 15.46
N VAL A 27 0.58 1.06 15.41
CA VAL A 27 0.29 2.35 14.78
C VAL A 27 1.50 2.74 13.92
N LEU A 28 1.24 3.09 12.65
CA LEU A 28 2.24 3.59 11.71
C LEU A 28 1.73 4.90 11.09
N GLY A 29 2.57 5.94 11.13
CA GLY A 29 2.29 7.23 10.48
C GLY A 29 3.06 7.39 9.18
N ILE A 30 2.40 7.91 8.14
CA ILE A 30 3.04 8.34 6.88
C ILE A 30 2.88 9.85 6.76
N PHE A 31 3.99 10.59 6.80
CA PHE A 31 4.01 12.06 6.72
C PHE A 31 4.78 12.56 5.50
N GLY A 32 4.42 13.75 5.02
CA GLY A 32 5.13 14.43 3.94
C GLY A 32 4.26 15.45 3.19
N PRO A 33 4.87 16.30 2.34
CA PRO A 33 4.18 17.34 1.57
C PRO A 33 3.04 16.80 0.69
N SER A 34 2.12 17.67 0.28
CA SER A 34 1.10 17.29 -0.71
C SER A 34 1.76 16.77 -2.00
N GLY A 35 1.17 15.74 -2.60
CA GLY A 35 1.73 15.09 -3.80
C GLY A 35 2.89 14.11 -3.56
N SER A 36 3.34 13.90 -2.32
CA SER A 36 4.45 12.96 -2.03
C SER A 36 4.10 11.46 -2.17
N GLY A 37 2.86 11.12 -2.53
CA GLY A 37 2.41 9.73 -2.73
C GLY A 37 1.77 9.05 -1.52
N LYS A 38 1.50 9.75 -0.41
CA LYS A 38 0.87 9.18 0.80
C LYS A 38 -0.44 8.43 0.52
N SER A 39 -1.40 9.11 -0.12
CA SER A 39 -2.69 8.50 -0.47
C SER A 39 -2.51 7.35 -1.46
N THR A 40 -1.54 7.43 -2.38
CA THR A 40 -1.20 6.34 -3.30
C THR A 40 -0.70 5.10 -2.55
N ILE A 41 0.16 5.26 -1.54
CA ILE A 41 0.63 4.16 -0.69
C ILE A 41 -0.57 3.52 0.04
N LEU A 42 -1.42 4.34 0.68
CA LEU A 42 -2.60 3.84 1.39
C LEU A 42 -3.58 3.12 0.45
N HIS A 43 -3.83 3.67 -0.73
CA HIS A 43 -4.68 3.04 -1.74
C HIS A 43 -4.11 1.73 -2.25
N ALA A 44 -2.79 1.62 -2.42
CA ALA A 44 -2.15 0.37 -2.83
C ALA A 44 -2.28 -0.72 -1.75
N ILE A 45 -2.11 -0.36 -0.47
CA ILE A 45 -2.29 -1.27 0.67
C ILE A 45 -3.76 -1.71 0.78
N ALA A 46 -4.69 -0.76 0.69
CA ALA A 46 -6.14 -1.03 0.70
C ALA A 46 -6.64 -1.78 -0.54
N GLY A 47 -5.88 -1.77 -1.64
CA GLY A 47 -6.24 -2.43 -2.90
C GLY A 47 -7.06 -1.59 -3.86
N LEU A 48 -7.25 -0.31 -3.56
CA LEU A 48 -7.93 0.67 -4.42
C LEU A 48 -7.11 1.06 -5.65
N THR A 49 -5.80 0.75 -5.64
CA THR A 49 -4.91 0.88 -6.79
C THR A 49 -4.02 -0.34 -6.91
N THR A 50 -3.56 -0.63 -8.13
CA THR A 50 -2.65 -1.75 -8.41
C THR A 50 -1.35 -1.22 -9.01
N PRO A 51 -0.27 -1.09 -8.21
CA PRO A 51 1.02 -0.69 -8.75
C PRO A 51 1.56 -1.73 -9.76
N SER A 52 2.36 -1.25 -10.71
CA SER A 52 3.04 -2.06 -11.73
C SER A 52 4.05 -3.03 -11.12
N VAL A 53 4.76 -2.60 -10.08
CA VAL A 53 5.65 -3.42 -9.25
C VAL A 53 5.31 -3.19 -7.79
N ALA A 54 4.99 -4.28 -7.08
CA ALA A 54 4.65 -4.23 -5.67
C ALA A 54 4.85 -5.59 -4.99
N ASP A 55 5.22 -5.58 -3.72
CA ASP A 55 5.09 -6.71 -2.81
C ASP A 55 4.52 -6.17 -1.50
N ILE A 56 3.26 -6.51 -1.21
CA ILE A 56 2.53 -5.98 -0.06
C ILE A 56 1.97 -7.17 0.71
N SER A 57 2.37 -7.28 1.97
CA SER A 57 1.89 -8.27 2.91
C SER A 57 1.31 -7.61 4.14
N VAL A 58 0.14 -8.08 4.56
CA VAL A 58 -0.55 -7.63 5.77
C VAL A 58 -0.72 -8.84 6.67
N LEU A 59 -0.23 -8.71 7.91
CA LEU A 59 -0.04 -9.83 8.83
C LEU A 59 0.79 -10.92 8.14
N THR A 60 0.25 -12.13 8.02
CA THR A 60 0.90 -13.29 7.40
C THR A 60 0.50 -13.50 5.95
N ARG A 61 -0.27 -12.58 5.35
CA ARG A 61 -0.86 -12.75 4.01
C ARG A 61 -0.32 -11.73 3.02
N THR A 62 0.26 -12.22 1.93
CA THR A 62 0.54 -11.38 0.75
C THR A 62 -0.78 -10.99 0.06
N VAL A 63 -1.06 -9.70 -0.02
CA VAL A 63 -2.27 -9.14 -0.64
C VAL A 63 -2.01 -8.59 -2.05
N CYS A 64 -0.76 -8.25 -2.37
CA CYS A 64 -0.36 -7.82 -3.70
C CYS A 64 1.07 -8.28 -4.01
N ARG A 65 1.29 -8.93 -5.16
CA ARG A 65 2.61 -9.20 -5.73
C ARG A 65 2.58 -8.95 -7.22
N ARG A 66 3.42 -8.03 -7.69
CA ARG A 66 3.50 -7.58 -9.09
C ARG A 66 4.96 -7.39 -9.51
N PRO A 67 5.32 -7.77 -10.76
CA PRO A 67 4.45 -8.31 -11.82
C PRO A 67 4.07 -9.79 -11.62
N GLY A 68 2.99 -10.24 -12.28
CA GLY A 68 2.69 -11.67 -12.47
C GLY A 68 2.29 -12.48 -11.23
N GLY A 69 1.86 -11.84 -10.14
CA GLY A 69 1.51 -12.52 -8.89
C GLY A 69 0.10 -12.24 -8.39
N THR A 70 -0.10 -12.48 -7.09
CA THR A 70 -1.38 -12.34 -6.40
C THR A 70 -1.86 -10.89 -6.38
N PHE A 71 -3.15 -10.68 -6.62
CA PHE A 71 -3.84 -9.45 -6.24
C PHE A 71 -5.14 -9.83 -5.54
N VAL A 72 -5.22 -9.53 -4.25
CA VAL A 72 -6.43 -9.75 -3.45
C VAL A 72 -7.32 -8.52 -3.59
N ALA A 73 -8.59 -8.71 -3.95
CA ALA A 73 -9.57 -7.62 -4.02
C ALA A 73 -9.72 -6.91 -2.64
N PRO A 74 -9.95 -5.59 -2.59
CA PRO A 74 -9.98 -4.79 -1.35
C PRO A 74 -10.79 -5.42 -0.21
N GLU A 75 -12.02 -5.82 -0.50
CA GLU A 75 -12.99 -6.43 0.43
C GLU A 75 -12.51 -7.76 1.01
N ASN A 76 -11.58 -8.43 0.33
CA ASN A 76 -11.01 -9.71 0.73
C ASN A 76 -9.65 -9.58 1.42
N ARG A 77 -9.15 -8.36 1.67
CA ARG A 77 -7.83 -8.15 2.32
C ARG A 77 -7.86 -8.23 3.84
N GLY A 78 -9.04 -8.14 4.46
CA GLY A 78 -9.14 -8.02 5.92
C GLY A 78 -8.63 -6.67 6.44
N ILE A 79 -8.74 -5.62 5.62
CA ILE A 79 -8.30 -4.25 5.93
C ILE A 79 -9.52 -3.34 5.93
N GLY A 80 -9.73 -2.58 7.00
CA GLY A 80 -10.67 -1.46 7.01
C GLY A 80 -10.00 -0.22 6.42
N TYR A 81 -10.65 0.44 5.48
CA TYR A 81 -10.19 1.70 4.90
C TYR A 81 -11.20 2.80 5.22
N VAL A 82 -10.74 3.84 5.92
CA VAL A 82 -11.53 5.03 6.24
C VAL A 82 -11.06 6.16 5.34
N THR A 83 -11.99 6.73 4.58
CA THR A 83 -11.72 7.84 3.66
C THR A 83 -11.49 9.14 4.41
N GLN A 84 -10.75 10.05 3.77
CA GLN A 84 -10.57 11.40 4.32
C GLN A 84 -11.89 12.18 4.36
N ASP A 85 -12.75 11.97 3.37
CA ASP A 85 -14.10 12.50 3.37
C ASP A 85 -15.01 11.51 4.08
N ALA A 86 -15.44 11.88 5.29
CA ALA A 86 -16.56 11.26 5.95
C ALA A 86 -17.81 11.99 5.42
N LEU A 87 -18.63 11.30 4.62
CA LEU A 87 -20.02 11.72 4.48
C LEU A 87 -20.74 11.49 5.81
#